data_AF-A0A5J4NH84-F1
#
_entry.id   AF-A0A5J4NH84-F1
#
_cell.length_a   1.000
_cell.length_b   1.000
_cell.length_c   1.000
_cell.angle_alpha   90.00
_cell.angle_beta   90.00
_cell.angle_gamma   90.00
#
_symmetry.space_group_name_H-M   'P 1'
#
loop_
_entity.id
_entity.type
_entity.pdbx_description
1 polymer ?
#
loop_
_entity_poly.entity_id
_entity_poly.type
_entity_poly.pdbx_seq_one_letter_code
_entity_poly.pdbx_strand_id
1 'polypeptide(L)'
;MLDAHPLIRCGAEPLVTFDLLKIRHSKNDQWKRVAKEAGVYPEVYDHAVAAFILKVIEEMGPPAEYLCHKEPVTTPYFKYLAFLFPKAKFVHVLRDGRGAVASSIARHLIVGGKGSETERALKQWETMVKTIMKDCNDIGLDRCINIRYEKLVLESELEMKKLFSEWKKSTSSFCRSHKQSVMPDSLKHPQVLHKLTWGGRQLEYFL
;
A
#
# COMPACT_ATOMS: atom_id res chain seq x y z
N MET A 1 15.10 10.22 2.65
CA MET A 1 14.68 11.62 2.84
C MET A 1 13.64 11.72 3.95
N LEU A 2 12.50 11.02 3.85
CA LEU A 2 11.47 11.05 4.91
C LEU A 2 11.96 10.55 6.27
N ASP A 3 12.72 9.45 6.33
CA ASP A 3 13.32 8.94 7.58
C ASP A 3 14.30 9.90 8.28
N ALA A 4 14.76 10.96 7.59
CA ALA A 4 15.61 11.97 8.22
C ALA A 4 14.81 12.96 9.08
N HIS A 5 13.47 12.97 8.97
CA HIS A 5 12.60 13.82 9.78
C HIS A 5 12.35 13.14 11.13
N PRO A 6 12.52 13.84 12.27
CA PRO A 6 12.49 13.23 13.61
C PRO A 6 11.15 12.58 13.99
N LEU A 7 10.07 12.96 13.30
CA LEU A 7 8.72 12.45 13.55
C LEU A 7 8.28 11.34 12.57
N ILE A 8 9.06 11.05 11.52
CA ILE A 8 8.64 10.14 10.43
C ILE A 8 9.54 8.91 10.40
N ARG A 9 8.93 7.73 10.30
CA ARG A 9 9.63 6.47 10.05
C ARG A 9 8.99 5.71 8.89
N CYS A 10 9.73 5.54 7.80
CA CYS A 10 9.43 4.65 6.68
C CYS A 10 10.12 3.30 6.86
N GLY A 11 11.46 3.30 6.96
CA GLY A 11 12.26 2.06 7.03
C GLY A 11 12.38 1.29 5.71
N ALA A 12 12.76 0.02 5.83
CA ALA A 12 13.01 -0.90 4.72
C ALA A 12 11.71 -1.23 3.94
N GLU A 13 11.85 -1.95 2.81
CA GLU A 13 10.68 -2.47 2.10
C GLU A 13 10.09 -3.66 2.88
N PRO A 14 8.76 -3.74 3.07
CA PRO A 14 8.13 -4.85 3.80
C PRO A 14 8.19 -6.19 3.06
N LEU A 15 8.23 -6.15 1.72
CA LEU A 15 8.22 -7.29 0.79
C LEU A 15 6.97 -8.20 0.81
N VAL A 16 6.17 -8.15 1.87
CA VAL A 16 4.97 -8.98 2.05
C VAL A 16 3.68 -8.32 1.59
N THR A 17 3.68 -6.99 1.42
CA THR A 17 2.45 -6.23 1.11
C THR A 17 1.97 -6.53 -0.30
N PHE A 18 2.89 -6.57 -1.26
CA PHE A 18 2.56 -6.88 -2.64
C PHE A 18 1.95 -8.26 -2.81
N ASP A 19 2.49 -9.27 -2.12
CA ASP A 19 1.95 -10.63 -2.17
C ASP A 19 0.53 -10.71 -1.60
N LEU A 20 0.29 -10.04 -0.46
CA LEU A 20 -1.05 -9.94 0.10
C LEU A 20 -2.03 -9.25 -0.85
N LEU A 21 -1.62 -8.12 -1.45
CA LEU A 21 -2.45 -7.39 -2.43
C LEU A 21 -2.75 -8.24 -3.66
N LYS A 22 -1.76 -8.99 -4.18
CA LYS A 22 -1.96 -9.96 -5.26
C LYS A 22 -2.97 -11.04 -4.89
N ILE A 23 -2.87 -11.62 -3.69
CA ILE A 23 -3.82 -12.64 -3.22
C ILE A 23 -5.23 -12.05 -3.13
N ARG A 24 -5.38 -10.82 -2.60
CA ARG A 24 -6.67 -10.13 -2.50
C ARG A 24 -7.32 -9.86 -3.86
N HIS A 25 -6.52 -9.49 -4.87
CA HIS A 25 -7.02 -9.09 -6.20
C HIS A 25 -7.09 -10.24 -7.21
N SER A 26 -6.46 -11.39 -6.94
CA SER A 26 -6.54 -12.58 -7.80
C SER A 26 -7.83 -13.39 -7.64
N LYS A 27 -8.68 -13.04 -6.66
CA LYS A 27 -9.92 -13.80 -6.38
C LYS A 27 -10.95 -13.59 -7.48
N ASN A 28 -11.33 -14.69 -8.14
CA ASN A 28 -12.39 -14.71 -9.15
C ASN A 28 -13.79 -14.66 -8.52
N ASP A 29 -14.82 -14.48 -9.35
CA ASP A 29 -16.19 -14.29 -8.85
C ASP A 29 -16.76 -15.55 -8.20
N GLN A 30 -16.31 -16.74 -8.62
CA GLN A 30 -16.66 -17.98 -7.93
C GLN A 30 -16.15 -18.00 -6.50
N TRP A 31 -14.87 -17.67 -6.27
CA TRP A 31 -14.30 -17.60 -4.93
C TRP A 31 -15.04 -16.57 -4.07
N LYS A 32 -15.34 -15.39 -4.64
CA LYS A 32 -16.09 -14.33 -3.93
C LYS A 32 -17.48 -14.80 -3.48
N ARG A 33 -18.19 -15.58 -4.32
CA ARG A 33 -19.50 -16.15 -3.95
C ARG A 33 -19.38 -17.15 -2.81
N VAL A 34 -18.46 -18.11 -2.92
CA VAL A 34 -18.24 -19.13 -1.86
C VAL A 34 -17.79 -18.48 -0.55
N ALA A 35 -16.89 -17.50 -0.61
CA ALA A 35 -16.48 -16.73 0.56
C ALA A 35 -17.68 -16.04 1.24
N LYS A 36 -18.56 -15.42 0.44
CA LYS A 36 -19.78 -14.77 0.95
C LYS A 36 -20.75 -15.77 1.57
N GLU A 37 -20.95 -16.95 0.98
CA GLU A 37 -21.76 -18.03 1.53
C GLU A 37 -21.21 -18.53 2.88
N ALA A 38 -19.89 -18.51 3.06
CA ALA A 38 -19.20 -18.81 4.32
C ALA A 38 -19.18 -17.63 5.31
N GLY A 39 -19.84 -16.51 5.02
CA GLY A 39 -19.86 -15.31 5.88
C GLY A 39 -18.63 -14.41 5.78
N VAL A 40 -17.70 -14.68 4.85
CA VAL A 40 -16.54 -13.83 4.56
C VAL A 40 -16.92 -12.81 3.50
N TYR A 41 -17.57 -11.74 3.93
CA TYR A 41 -17.94 -10.61 3.08
C TYR A 41 -16.71 -9.80 2.65
N PRO A 42 -16.78 -9.06 1.51
CA PRO A 42 -15.67 -8.25 1.03
C PRO A 42 -15.06 -7.33 2.10
N GLU A 43 -15.89 -6.74 2.95
CA GLU A 43 -15.49 -5.82 4.02
C GLU A 43 -14.67 -6.54 5.10
N VAL A 44 -15.02 -7.79 5.44
CA VAL A 44 -14.26 -8.60 6.40
C VAL A 44 -12.85 -8.86 5.85
N TYR A 45 -12.75 -9.20 4.57
CA TYR A 45 -11.46 -9.44 3.93
C TYR A 45 -10.65 -8.14 3.82
N ASP A 46 -11.29 -7.02 3.49
CA ASP A 46 -10.65 -5.71 3.41
C ASP A 46 -10.10 -5.27 4.77
N HIS A 47 -10.87 -5.47 5.85
CA HIS A 47 -10.39 -5.22 7.22
C HIS A 47 -9.20 -6.11 7.59
N ALA A 48 -9.23 -7.39 7.24
CA ALA A 48 -8.11 -8.30 7.50
C ALA A 48 -6.84 -7.89 6.73
N VAL A 49 -6.99 -7.46 5.47
CA VAL A 49 -5.88 -6.94 4.66
C VAL A 49 -5.32 -5.65 5.29
N ALA A 50 -6.19 -4.71 5.68
CA ALA A 50 -5.76 -3.47 6.32
C ALA A 50 -5.02 -3.73 7.65
N ALA A 51 -5.55 -4.63 8.49
CA ALA A 51 -4.96 -5.00 9.76
C ALA A 51 -3.57 -5.63 9.59
N PHE A 52 -3.41 -6.54 8.63
CA PHE A 52 -2.12 -7.14 8.33
C PHE A 52 -1.09 -6.07 7.91
N ILE A 53 -1.45 -5.21 6.95
CA ILE A 53 -0.54 -4.17 6.45
C ILE A 53 -0.16 -3.21 7.57
N LEU A 54 -1.13 -2.76 8.36
CA LEU A 54 -0.88 -1.85 9.48
C LEU A 54 0.06 -2.50 10.50
N LYS A 55 -0.19 -3.75 10.89
CA LYS A 55 0.64 -4.45 11.88
C LYS A 55 2.07 -4.62 11.40
N VAL A 56 2.26 -4.95 10.13
CA VAL A 56 3.58 -5.03 9.51
C VAL A 56 4.28 -3.65 9.58
N ILE A 57 3.60 -2.57 9.18
CA ILE A 57 4.14 -1.21 9.25
C ILE A 57 4.53 -0.83 10.69
N GLU A 58 3.70 -1.14 11.68
CA GLU A 58 3.97 -0.84 13.09
C GLU A 58 5.21 -1.57 13.63
N GLU A 59 5.32 -2.87 13.36
CA GLU A 59 6.31 -3.74 14.01
C GLU A 59 7.67 -3.81 13.30
N MET A 60 7.78 -3.37 12.05
CA MET A 60 9.04 -3.46 11.29
C MET A 60 10.14 -2.46 11.71
N GLY A 61 9.90 -1.64 12.72
CA GLY A 61 10.85 -0.62 13.14
C GLY A 61 10.44 0.10 14.42
N PRO A 62 11.26 1.06 14.89
CA PRO A 62 10.95 1.83 16.08
C PRO A 62 9.63 2.62 15.92
N PRO A 63 8.98 2.95 17.05
CA PRO A 63 7.78 3.80 17.03
C PRO A 63 8.12 5.21 16.55
N ALA A 64 7.18 5.84 15.85
CA ALA A 64 7.26 7.24 15.41
C ALA A 64 5.84 7.83 15.33
N GLU A 65 5.74 9.16 15.33
CA GLU A 65 4.44 9.86 15.24
C GLU A 65 3.77 9.61 13.87
N TYR A 66 4.56 9.58 12.80
CA TYR A 66 4.10 9.30 11.44
C TYR A 66 4.80 8.06 10.90
N LEU A 67 4.02 7.01 10.66
CA LEU A 67 4.49 5.80 10.01
C LEU A 67 4.31 5.91 8.49
N CYS A 68 5.28 5.38 7.77
CA CYS A 68 5.33 5.39 6.32
C CYS A 68 5.55 3.98 5.80
N HIS A 69 5.01 3.72 4.61
CA HIS A 69 5.13 2.47 3.88
C HIS A 69 5.73 2.77 2.51
N LYS A 70 6.81 2.07 2.17
CA LYS A 70 7.46 2.21 0.87
C LYS A 70 7.77 0.82 0.32
N GLU A 71 7.06 0.47 -0.75
CA GLU A 71 7.23 -0.75 -1.53
C GLU A 71 6.81 -0.44 -2.99
N PRO A 72 7.74 -0.12 -3.92
CA PRO A 72 7.38 0.45 -5.22
C PRO A 72 6.37 -0.38 -6.02
N VAL A 73 6.41 -1.70 -5.89
CA VAL A 73 5.51 -2.65 -6.56
C VAL A 73 4.05 -2.56 -6.08
N THR A 74 3.77 -1.90 -4.95
CA THR A 74 2.39 -1.68 -4.46
C THR A 74 1.76 -0.42 -5.01
N THR A 75 2.51 0.44 -5.71
CA THR A 75 2.01 1.71 -6.26
C THR A 75 0.78 1.56 -7.17
N PRO A 76 0.68 0.52 -8.03
CA PRO A 76 -0.53 0.27 -8.82
C PRO A 76 -1.79 -0.04 -8.00
N TYR A 77 -1.67 -0.26 -6.69
CA TYR A 77 -2.79 -0.48 -5.77
C TYR A 77 -3.16 0.76 -4.97
N PHE A 78 -2.65 1.96 -5.33
CA PHE A 78 -2.92 3.21 -4.61
C PHE A 78 -4.41 3.44 -4.37
N LYS A 79 -5.26 3.22 -5.37
CA LYS A 79 -6.72 3.39 -5.19
C LYS A 79 -7.30 2.49 -4.11
N TYR A 80 -6.89 1.22 -4.06
CA TYR A 80 -7.35 0.27 -3.06
C TYR A 80 -6.75 0.57 -1.67
N LEU A 81 -5.45 0.90 -1.61
CA LEU A 81 -4.80 1.32 -0.36
C LEU A 81 -5.43 2.61 0.20
N ALA A 82 -5.83 3.55 -0.65
CA ALA A 82 -6.52 4.77 -0.25
C ALA A 82 -7.93 4.51 0.28
N PHE A 83 -8.59 3.46 -0.22
CA PHE A 83 -9.85 2.95 0.32
C PHE A 83 -9.65 2.33 1.71
N LEU A 84 -8.64 1.45 1.88
CA LEU A 84 -8.35 0.81 3.17
C LEU A 84 -7.87 1.79 4.25
N PHE A 85 -7.13 2.83 3.87
CA PHE A 85 -6.55 3.81 4.79
C PHE A 85 -7.01 5.24 4.45
N PRO A 86 -8.23 5.64 4.86
CA PRO A 86 -8.82 6.94 4.50
C PRO A 86 -8.00 8.16 4.92
N LYS A 87 -7.15 8.02 5.94
CA LYS A 87 -6.27 9.10 6.43
C LYS A 87 -4.86 9.06 5.83
N ALA A 88 -4.51 8.01 5.09
CA ALA A 88 -3.19 7.88 4.49
C ALA A 88 -2.98 8.92 3.38
N LYS A 89 -1.71 9.36 3.29
CA LYS A 89 -1.19 10.19 2.21
C LYS A 89 -0.30 9.35 1.30
N PHE A 90 -0.33 9.64 0.02
CA PHE A 90 0.34 8.90 -1.03
C PHE A 90 1.32 9.81 -1.76
N VAL A 91 2.51 9.30 -2.04
CA VAL A 91 3.53 9.99 -2.83
C VAL A 91 3.87 9.10 -4.01
N HIS A 92 3.57 9.58 -5.21
CA HIS A 92 4.02 8.95 -6.44
C HIS A 92 5.28 9.66 -6.93
N VAL A 93 6.43 8.98 -6.86
CA VAL A 93 7.69 9.49 -7.41
C VAL A 93 7.77 9.13 -8.88
N LEU A 94 7.58 10.11 -9.75
CA LEU A 94 7.62 9.99 -11.20
C LEU A 94 9.03 10.27 -11.72
N ARG A 95 9.65 9.30 -12.37
CA ARG A 95 10.95 9.44 -13.04
C ARG A 95 10.80 9.33 -14.56
N ASP A 96 11.70 9.93 -15.34
CA ASP A 96 11.78 9.67 -16.79
C ASP A 96 11.81 8.16 -17.07
N GLY A 97 10.88 7.69 -17.90
CA GLY A 97 10.70 6.27 -18.20
C GLY A 97 11.93 5.61 -18.81
N ARG A 98 12.72 6.34 -19.60
CA ARG A 98 13.99 5.83 -20.14
C ARG A 98 14.98 5.56 -19.02
N GLY A 99 15.09 6.50 -18.08
CA GLY A 99 15.95 6.35 -16.90
C GLY A 99 15.48 5.25 -15.95
N ALA A 100 14.17 5.14 -15.74
CA ALA A 100 13.57 4.09 -14.90
C ALA A 100 13.74 2.69 -15.49
N VAL A 101 13.43 2.51 -16.78
CA VAL A 101 13.57 1.22 -17.48
C VAL A 101 15.04 0.83 -17.62
N ALA A 102 15.92 1.74 -18.04
CA ALA A 102 17.35 1.45 -18.14
C ALA A 102 17.93 1.02 -16.78
N SER A 103 17.55 1.70 -15.69
CA SER A 103 17.95 1.31 -14.34
C SER A 103 17.43 -0.06 -13.92
N SER A 104 16.21 -0.42 -14.34
CA SER A 104 15.59 -1.71 -14.00
C SER A 104 16.26 -2.87 -14.75
N ILE A 105 16.58 -2.66 -16.02
CA ILE A 105 17.32 -3.62 -16.86
C ILE A 105 18.74 -3.82 -16.30
N ALA A 106 19.48 -2.74 -16.07
CA ALA A 106 20.86 -2.81 -15.56
C ALA A 106 20.99 -3.51 -14.20
N ARG A 107 19.91 -3.48 -13.39
CA ARG A 107 19.85 -4.11 -12.07
C ARG A 107 19.18 -5.49 -12.08
N HIS A 108 18.84 -6.04 -13.26
CA HIS A 108 18.16 -7.33 -13.41
C HIS A 108 16.83 -7.42 -12.65
N LEU A 109 16.15 -6.28 -12.45
CA LEU A 109 14.82 -6.24 -11.81
C LEU A 109 13.71 -6.63 -12.79
N ILE A 110 13.98 -6.47 -14.08
CA ILE A 110 13.14 -6.95 -15.18
C ILE A 110 14.05 -7.60 -16.22
N VAL A 111 13.52 -8.58 -16.94
CA VAL A 111 14.22 -9.15 -18.11
C VAL A 111 14.20 -8.12 -19.22
N GLY A 112 15.37 -7.65 -19.63
CA GLY A 112 15.55 -6.76 -20.77
C GLY A 112 17.02 -6.63 -21.19
N GLY A 113 17.26 -5.98 -22.33
CA GLY A 113 18.59 -5.80 -22.91
C GLY A 113 18.65 -6.06 -24.42
N LYS A 114 17.67 -6.79 -24.98
CA LYS A 114 17.45 -6.90 -26.43
C LYS A 114 16.36 -5.92 -26.87
N GLY A 115 16.46 -5.38 -28.10
CA GLY A 115 15.62 -4.26 -28.58
C GLY A 115 14.12 -4.42 -28.30
N SER A 116 13.53 -5.57 -28.63
CA SER A 116 12.10 -5.85 -28.40
C SER A 116 11.72 -5.93 -26.91
N GLU A 117 12.66 -6.31 -26.04
CA GLU A 117 12.41 -6.37 -24.59
C GLU A 117 12.41 -4.98 -23.96
N THR A 118 13.30 -4.09 -24.41
CA THR A 118 13.35 -2.69 -23.96
C THR A 118 12.09 -1.94 -24.38
N GLU A 119 11.63 -2.11 -25.63
CA GLU A 119 10.38 -1.49 -26.08
C GLU A 119 9.18 -1.98 -25.25
N ARG A 120 9.09 -3.29 -25.00
CA ARG A 120 8.05 -3.87 -24.14
C ARG A 120 8.10 -3.30 -22.72
N ALA A 121 9.29 -3.17 -22.14
CA ALA A 121 9.47 -2.60 -20.81
C ALA A 121 9.03 -1.12 -20.75
N LEU A 122 9.33 -0.33 -21.79
CA LEU A 122 8.87 1.06 -21.90
C LEU A 122 7.33 1.15 -21.98
N LYS A 123 6.67 0.31 -22.78
CA LYS A 123 5.20 0.25 -22.86
C LYS A 123 4.56 -0.17 -21.54
N GLN A 124 5.18 -1.12 -20.83
CA GLN A 124 4.73 -1.54 -19.49
C GLN A 124 4.87 -0.42 -18.48
N TRP A 125 6.02 0.27 -18.47
CA TRP A 125 6.26 1.43 -17.63
C TRP A 125 5.22 2.54 -17.89
N GLU A 126 4.98 2.87 -19.16
CA GLU A 126 4.01 3.89 -19.56
C GLU A 126 2.59 3.55 -19.06
N THR A 127 2.16 2.30 -19.29
CA THR A 127 0.85 1.81 -18.85
C THR A 127 0.69 1.90 -17.33
N MET A 128 1.73 1.49 -16.60
CA MET A 128 1.74 1.52 -15.13
C MET A 128 1.66 2.96 -14.61
N VAL A 129 2.51 3.86 -15.12
CA VAL A 129 2.54 5.27 -14.69
C VAL A 129 1.24 5.98 -15.02
N LYS A 130 0.65 5.76 -16.20
CA LYS A 130 -0.67 6.32 -16.55
C LYS A 130 -1.75 5.89 -15.56
N THR A 131 -1.74 4.63 -15.15
CA THR A 131 -2.68 4.09 -14.15
C THR A 131 -2.46 4.75 -12.79
N ILE A 132 -1.22 4.81 -12.32
CA ILE A 132 -0.89 5.42 -11.02
C ILE A 132 -1.25 6.90 -11.00
N MET A 133 -0.93 7.65 -12.06
CA MET A 133 -1.30 9.07 -12.15
C MET A 133 -2.81 9.26 -12.13
N LYS A 134 -3.56 8.41 -12.82
CA LYS A 134 -5.03 8.43 -12.77
C LYS A 134 -5.53 8.14 -11.35
N ASP A 135 -5.02 7.10 -10.70
CA ASP A 135 -5.42 6.78 -9.32
C ASP A 135 -5.08 7.91 -8.35
N CYS A 136 -3.92 8.55 -8.51
CA CYS A 136 -3.50 9.68 -7.70
C CYS A 136 -4.42 10.88 -7.89
N ASN A 137 -4.89 11.13 -9.12
CA ASN A 137 -5.91 12.15 -9.40
C ASN A 137 -7.28 11.77 -8.79
N ASP A 138 -7.71 10.51 -8.92
CA ASP A 138 -8.97 9.99 -8.33
C ASP A 138 -8.96 10.11 -6.79
N ILE A 139 -7.80 9.92 -6.14
CA ILE A 139 -7.62 10.03 -4.69
C ILE A 139 -7.74 11.48 -4.19
N GLY A 140 -7.37 12.45 -5.03
CA GLY A 140 -7.38 13.88 -4.70
C GLY A 140 -6.02 14.42 -4.28
N LEU A 141 -5.75 15.69 -4.63
CA LEU A 141 -4.47 16.36 -4.39
C LEU A 141 -4.15 16.56 -2.90
N ASP A 142 -5.17 16.52 -2.04
CA ASP A 142 -5.00 16.58 -0.59
C ASP A 142 -4.42 15.28 -0.02
N ARG A 143 -4.56 14.16 -0.74
CA ARG A 143 -4.14 12.83 -0.31
C ARG A 143 -3.09 12.19 -1.19
N CYS A 144 -2.96 12.55 -2.46
CA CYS A 144 -1.94 11.99 -3.36
C CYS A 144 -1.17 13.07 -4.10
N ILE A 145 0.16 13.01 -4.03
CA ILE A 145 1.07 13.99 -4.63
C ILE A 145 2.01 13.29 -5.60
N ASN A 146 2.11 13.81 -6.82
CA ASN A 146 3.11 13.39 -7.80
C ASN A 146 4.36 14.26 -7.64
N ILE A 147 5.53 13.64 -7.38
CA ILE A 147 6.83 14.32 -7.30
C ILE A 147 7.70 13.85 -8.46
N ARG A 148 8.30 14.78 -9.20
CA ARG A 148 9.28 14.42 -10.25
C ARG A 148 10.62 14.09 -9.61
N TYR A 149 11.13 12.89 -9.85
CA TYR A 149 12.42 12.41 -9.34
C TYR A 149 13.55 13.37 -9.69
N GLU A 150 13.59 13.87 -10.93
CA GLU A 150 14.67 14.78 -11.36
C GLU A 150 14.65 16.09 -10.58
N LYS A 151 13.47 16.64 -10.30
CA LYS A 151 13.32 17.82 -9.44
C LYS A 151 13.68 17.51 -7.99
N LEU A 152 13.27 16.35 -7.48
CA LEU A 152 13.58 15.95 -6.11
C LEU A 152 15.09 15.82 -5.89
N VAL A 153 15.85 15.36 -6.88
CA VAL A 153 17.31 15.24 -6.79
C VAL A 153 18.01 16.60 -6.95
N LEU A 154 17.54 17.45 -7.86
CA LEU A 154 18.16 18.76 -8.13
C LEU A 154 17.79 19.84 -7.09
N GLU A 155 16.57 19.77 -6.55
CA GLU A 155 15.96 20.80 -5.70
C GLU A 155 15.36 20.16 -4.44
N SER A 156 16.10 19.26 -3.79
CA SER A 156 15.64 18.42 -2.68
C SER A 156 14.93 19.21 -1.57
N GLU A 157 15.52 20.31 -1.11
CA GLU A 157 14.93 21.11 -0.03
C GLU A 157 13.58 21.72 -0.45
N LEU A 158 13.51 22.26 -1.67
CA LEU A 158 12.31 22.90 -2.18
C LEU A 158 11.17 21.89 -2.35
N GLU A 159 11.45 20.73 -2.97
CA GLU A 159 10.43 19.70 -3.21
C GLU A 159 9.95 19.06 -1.89
N MET A 160 10.83 18.86 -0.91
CA MET A 160 10.41 18.38 0.41
C MET A 160 9.58 19.42 1.17
N LYS A 161 9.94 20.70 1.10
CA LYS A 161 9.13 21.80 1.69
C LYS A 161 7.73 21.84 1.08
N LYS A 162 7.63 21.71 -0.25
CA LYS A 162 6.33 21.63 -0.95
C LYS A 162 5.52 20.44 -0.45
N LEU A 163 6.10 19.23 -0.42
CA LEU A 163 5.43 18.02 0.05
C LEU A 163 4.84 18.21 1.46
N PHE A 164 5.64 18.69 2.42
CA PHE A 164 5.17 18.90 3.79
C PHE A 164 4.13 20.02 3.90
N SER A 165 4.24 21.07 3.07
CA SER A 165 3.24 22.15 3.05
C SER A 165 1.88 21.66 2.58
N GLU A 166 1.82 20.80 1.56
CA GLU A 166 0.57 20.22 1.07
C GLU A 166 -0.06 19.29 2.10
N TRP A 167 0.75 18.49 2.79
CA TRP A 167 0.25 17.65 3.89
C TRP A 167 -0.30 18.48 5.06
N LYS A 168 0.36 19.59 5.43
CA LYS A 168 -0.13 20.50 6.48
C LYS A 168 -1.48 21.15 6.15
N LYS A 169 -1.73 21.51 4.89
CA LYS A 169 -3.03 22.06 4.47
C LYS A 169 -4.16 21.05 4.71
N SER A 170 -3.86 19.76 4.57
CA SER A 170 -4.84 18.69 4.73
C SER A 170 -5.05 18.27 6.20
N THR A 171 -4.16 18.64 7.13
CA THR A 171 -4.22 18.25 8.55
C THR A 171 -4.94 19.25 9.47
N SER A 172 -5.67 20.24 8.94
CA SER A 172 -6.51 21.14 9.78
C SER A 172 -7.62 20.42 10.58
N SER A 173 -7.85 19.13 10.33
CA SER A 173 -8.73 18.24 11.10
C SER A 173 -8.00 17.18 11.95
N PHE A 174 -6.66 17.19 12.01
CA PHE A 174 -5.83 16.11 12.56
C PHE A 174 -5.60 16.19 14.08
N CYS A 175 -5.90 17.33 14.72
CA CYS A 175 -5.77 17.49 16.17
C CYS A 175 -6.97 16.92 16.93
N ARG A 176 -7.07 15.59 17.02
CA ARG A 176 -7.72 14.88 18.14
C ARG A 176 -7.38 13.39 18.09
N SER A 177 -6.34 13.02 18.85
CA SER A 177 -6.16 11.75 19.56
C SER A 177 -6.79 10.49 18.93
N HIS A 178 -5.98 9.64 18.30
CA HIS A 178 -6.31 8.21 18.23
C HIS A 178 -5.80 7.51 19.48
N LYS A 179 -6.62 7.51 20.54
CA LYS A 179 -6.75 6.31 21.37
C LYS A 179 -7.56 5.30 20.55
N GLN A 180 -7.00 4.10 20.39
CA GLN A 180 -7.64 2.86 19.94
C GLN A 180 -8.96 3.03 19.16
N SER A 181 -8.89 2.93 17.83
CA SER A 181 -10.03 2.41 17.07
C SER A 181 -10.17 0.92 17.41
N VAL A 182 -10.94 0.66 18.46
CA VAL A 182 -11.58 -0.63 18.70
C VAL A 182 -12.36 -0.99 17.43
N MET A 183 -12.27 -2.23 16.98
CA MET A 183 -13.11 -2.74 15.90
C MET A 183 -14.58 -2.38 16.16
N PRO A 184 -15.39 -2.02 15.14
CA PRO A 184 -16.79 -1.71 15.35
C PRO A 184 -17.52 -2.89 16.03
N ASP A 185 -18.32 -2.60 17.06
CA ASP A 185 -19.09 -3.56 17.85
C ASP A 185 -20.04 -4.46 17.02
N SER A 186 -20.23 -4.14 15.74
CA SER A 186 -21.04 -4.88 14.78
C SER A 186 -20.47 -6.25 14.37
N LEU A 187 -19.31 -6.66 14.89
CA LEU A 187 -18.70 -7.98 14.64
C LEU A 187 -18.81 -8.95 15.82
N LYS A 188 -19.58 -8.64 16.87
CA LYS A 188 -19.99 -9.64 17.87
C LYS A 188 -21.07 -10.56 17.27
N HIS A 189 -20.70 -11.39 16.31
CA HIS A 189 -21.53 -12.53 15.92
C HIS A 189 -21.29 -13.70 16.90
N PRO A 190 -22.35 -14.39 17.36
CA PRO A 190 -22.20 -15.54 18.25
C PRO A 190 -21.38 -16.62 17.54
N GLN A 191 -20.38 -17.15 18.25
CA GLN A 191 -19.49 -18.19 17.75
C GLN A 191 -20.31 -19.40 17.28
N VAL A 192 -20.37 -19.62 15.98
CA VAL A 192 -20.89 -20.87 15.41
C VAL A 192 -19.77 -21.90 15.48
N LEU A 193 -19.81 -22.73 16.52
CA LEU A 193 -18.93 -23.89 16.71
C LEU A 193 -19.20 -24.93 15.61
N HIS A 194 -18.43 -24.91 14.52
CA HIS A 194 -18.31 -26.08 13.65
C HIS A 194 -17.14 -26.95 14.10
N LYS A 195 -17.45 -28.11 14.70
CA LYS A 195 -16.47 -29.16 15.03
C LYS A 195 -16.00 -29.84 13.73
N LEU A 196 -14.78 -29.53 13.29
CA LEU A 196 -14.06 -30.31 12.29
C LEU A 196 -13.00 -31.15 12.99
N THR A 197 -13.16 -32.47 12.99
CA THR A 197 -12.17 -33.42 13.53
C THR A 197 -11.28 -33.94 12.40
N TRP A 198 -9.96 -33.77 12.53
CA TRP A 198 -8.97 -34.45 11.69
C TRP A 198 -7.94 -35.12 12.61
N GLY A 199 -7.77 -36.45 12.48
CA GLY A 199 -6.67 -37.17 13.14
C GLY A 199 -6.72 -37.30 14.66
N GLY A 200 -7.90 -37.23 15.30
CA GLY A 200 -8.09 -37.67 16.69
C GLY A 200 -7.33 -36.90 17.78
N ARG A 201 -6.78 -35.70 17.48
CA ARG A 201 -6.17 -34.81 18.46
C ARG A 201 -6.88 -33.46 18.47
N GLN A 202 -7.44 -33.09 19.62
CA GLN A 202 -7.84 -31.70 19.90
C GLN A 202 -6.57 -30.85 19.95
N LEU A 203 -6.33 -30.08 18.90
CA LEU A 203 -5.43 -28.95 18.96
C LEU A 203 -6.32 -27.70 19.02
N GLU A 204 -6.44 -27.13 20.22
CA GLU A 204 -6.98 -25.78 20.40
C GLU A 204 -5.98 -24.79 19.81
N TYR A 205 -6.06 -24.58 18.50
CA TYR A 205 -5.59 -23.34 17.91
C TYR A 205 -6.84 -22.49 17.66
N PHE A 206 -7.06 -21.54 18.56
CA PHE A 206 -7.90 -20.39 18.29
C PHE A 206 -7.18 -19.56 17.21
N LEU A 207 -7.73 -19.57 15.99
CA LEU A 207 -7.54 -18.53 15.00
C LEU A 207 -8.84 -17.75 14.89
#